data_AF-A0A2H6ENN6-F1
#
_entry.id   AF-A0A2H6ENN6-F1
#
_cell.length_a   1.000
_cell.length_b   1.000
_cell.length_c   1.000
_cell.angle_alpha   90.00
_cell.angle_beta   90.00
_cell.angle_gamma   90.00
#
_symmetry.space_group_name_H-M   'P 1'
#
loop_
_entity.id
_entity.type
_entity.pdbx_description
1 polymer ?
#
loop_
_entity_poly.entity_id
_entity_poly.type
_entity_poly.pdbx_seq_one_letter_code
_entity_poly.pdbx_strand_id
1 'polypeptide(L)'
;MLKYGYSVSAYIMVISFFIMSVLTYYFSQRLFHIPYEIKKITTLILVGSVLFGLSTLTNDSDLSIRLFVKSMLLISFPAVLYFLKFYEKIELQKIKEIFSSIKR
;
A
#
# COMPACT_ATOMS: atom_id res chain seq x y z
N MET A 1 5.43 25.70 -22.71
CA MET A 1 6.58 25.15 -21.94
C MET A 1 6.24 24.67 -20.52
N LEU A 2 5.24 25.22 -19.80
CA LEU A 2 4.98 24.88 -18.39
C LEU A 2 4.28 23.52 -18.14
N LYS A 3 3.55 22.96 -19.11
CA LYS A 3 2.70 21.75 -18.92
C LYS A 3 3.51 20.46 -18.67
N TYR A 4 4.71 20.37 -19.23
CA TYR A 4 5.63 19.25 -18.98
C TYR A 4 6.45 19.45 -17.70
N GLY A 5 6.67 20.69 -17.27
CA GLY A 5 7.47 21.00 -16.08
C GLY A 5 6.90 20.34 -14.83
N TYR A 6 5.62 20.53 -14.52
CA TYR A 6 4.99 19.98 -13.32
C TYR A 6 5.01 18.44 -13.28
N SER A 7 4.62 17.80 -14.38
CA SER A 7 4.58 16.32 -14.45
C SER A 7 5.98 15.73 -14.31
N VAL A 8 6.98 16.31 -15.00
CA VAL A 8 8.38 15.87 -14.92
C VAL A 8 8.94 16.08 -13.51
N SER A 9 8.64 17.20 -12.86
CA SER A 9 9.03 17.44 -11.47
C SER A 9 8.45 16.40 -10.51
N ALA A 10 7.19 15.98 -10.70
CA ALA A 10 6.59 14.92 -9.89
C ALA A 10 7.33 13.58 -10.06
N TYR A 11 7.66 13.20 -11.30
CA TYR A 11 8.44 11.98 -11.56
C TYR A 11 9.85 12.06 -10.93
N ILE A 12 10.55 13.18 -11.07
CA ILE A 12 11.89 13.39 -10.48
C ILE A 12 11.82 13.29 -8.96
N MET A 13 10.78 13.84 -8.33
CA MET A 13 10.61 13.78 -6.88
C MET A 13 10.44 12.34 -6.41
N VAL A 14 9.55 11.57 -7.04
CA VAL A 14 9.35 10.14 -6.71
C VAL A 14 10.63 9.34 -6.89
N ILE A 15 11.35 9.54 -7.99
CA ILE A 15 12.61 8.84 -8.27
C ILE A 15 13.68 9.20 -7.23
N SER A 16 13.81 10.49 -6.91
CA SER A 16 14.77 10.98 -5.90
C SER A 16 14.51 10.38 -4.53
N PHE A 17 13.25 10.38 -4.07
CA PHE A 17 12.88 9.77 -2.79
C PHE A 17 13.07 8.26 -2.78
N PHE A 18 12.79 7.59 -3.89
CA PHE A 18 13.00 6.16 -4.02
C PHE A 18 14.49 5.80 -3.91
N ILE A 19 15.36 6.50 -4.64
CA ILE A 19 16.83 6.32 -4.56
C ILE A 19 17.32 6.59 -3.13
N MET A 20 16.87 7.69 -2.52
CA MET A 20 17.24 8.02 -1.15
C MET A 20 16.84 6.91 -0.18
N SER A 21 15.61 6.41 -0.27
CA SER A 21 15.11 5.31 0.57
C SER A 21 15.95 4.04 0.42
N VAL A 22 16.31 3.66 -0.81
CA VAL A 22 17.15 2.48 -1.09
C VAL A 22 18.56 2.65 -0.53
N LEU A 23 19.18 3.82 -0.74
CA LEU A 23 20.52 4.10 -0.20
C LEU A 23 20.51 4.11 1.33
N THR A 24 19.54 4.79 1.96
CA THR A 24 19.38 4.80 3.41
C THR A 24 19.20 3.39 3.96
N TYR A 25 18.38 2.56 3.32
CA TYR A 25 18.23 1.15 3.71
C TYR A 25 19.57 0.39 3.63
N TYR A 26 20.29 0.51 2.51
CA TYR A 26 21.56 -0.16 2.30
C TYR A 26 22.64 0.24 3.33
N PHE A 27 22.83 1.54 3.54
CA PHE A 27 23.81 2.03 4.51
C PHE A 27 23.38 1.75 5.96
N SER A 28 22.10 1.93 6.28
CA SER A 28 21.58 1.63 7.61
C SER A 28 21.82 0.16 7.96
N GLN A 29 21.52 -0.77 7.05
CA GLN A 29 21.69 -2.19 7.34
C GLN A 29 23.15 -2.59 7.61
N ARG A 30 24.10 -1.86 7.02
CA ARG A 30 25.54 -2.09 7.16
C ARG A 30 26.10 -1.55 8.49
N LEU A 31 25.59 -0.43 8.97
CA LEU A 31 26.04 0.23 10.21
C LEU A 31 25.25 -0.25 11.45
N PHE A 32 23.94 -0.46 11.30
CA PHE A 32 23.02 -0.92 12.32
C PHE A 32 22.05 -1.93 11.71
N HIS A 33 22.28 -3.22 11.97
CA HIS A 33 21.41 -4.27 11.45
C HIS A 33 20.03 -4.20 12.12
N ILE A 34 19.09 -3.53 11.48
CA ILE A 34 17.68 -3.48 11.88
C ILE A 34 16.95 -4.50 10.99
N PRO A 35 16.29 -5.52 11.55
CA PRO A 35 15.56 -6.51 10.75
C PRO A 35 14.28 -5.89 10.19
N TYR A 36 14.40 -5.10 9.11
CA TYR A 36 13.25 -4.56 8.42
C TYR A 36 12.44 -5.66 7.76
N GLU A 37 11.12 -5.59 7.90
CA GLU A 37 10.19 -6.56 7.31
C GLU A 37 9.94 -6.25 5.83
N ILE A 38 10.99 -6.29 5.01
CA ILE A 38 10.93 -6.03 3.55
C ILE A 38 9.85 -6.90 2.88
N LYS A 39 9.64 -8.13 3.37
CA LYS A 39 8.56 -9.00 2.90
C LYS A 39 7.18 -8.36 3.04
N LYS A 40 6.90 -7.69 4.16
CA LYS A 40 5.62 -6.98 4.38
C LYS A 40 5.50 -5.80 3.42
N ILE A 41 6.54 -4.98 3.28
CA ILE A 41 6.55 -3.84 2.35
C ILE A 41 6.27 -4.29 0.91
N THR A 42 7.00 -5.31 0.44
CA THR A 42 6.81 -5.87 -0.91
C THR A 42 5.40 -6.45 -1.09
N THR A 43 4.86 -7.13 -0.09
CA THR A 43 3.48 -7.66 -0.12
C THR A 43 2.46 -6.53 -0.28
N LEU A 44 2.62 -5.43 0.47
CA LEU A 44 1.74 -4.27 0.40
C LEU A 44 1.76 -3.64 -0.99
N ILE A 45 2.94 -3.42 -1.56
CA ILE A 45 3.11 -2.86 -2.91
C ILE A 45 2.49 -3.79 -3.96
N LEU A 46 2.74 -5.10 -3.88
CA LEU A 46 2.21 -6.08 -4.84
C LEU A 46 0.68 -6.15 -4.79
N VAL A 47 0.10 -6.30 -3.60
CA VAL A 47 -1.37 -6.38 -3.43
C VAL A 47 -2.04 -5.11 -3.92
N GLY A 48 -1.49 -3.94 -3.56
CA GLY A 48 -2.00 -2.65 -4.02
C GLY A 48 -1.92 -2.50 -5.54
N SER A 49 -0.80 -2.93 -6.15
CA SER A 49 -0.61 -2.87 -7.60
C SER A 49 -1.58 -3.80 -8.34
N VAL A 50 -1.80 -5.02 -7.84
CA VAL A 50 -2.77 -5.96 -8.39
C VAL A 50 -4.19 -5.42 -8.29
N LEU A 51 -4.60 -4.93 -7.12
CA LEU A 51 -5.93 -4.35 -6.94
C LEU A 51 -6.14 -3.10 -7.80
N PHE A 52 -5.12 -2.25 -7.94
CA PHE A 52 -5.17 -1.13 -8.85
C PHE A 52 -5.34 -1.58 -10.30
N GLY A 53 -4.59 -2.59 -10.76
CA GLY A 53 -4.74 -3.19 -12.08
C GLY A 53 -6.12 -3.79 -12.31
N LEU A 54 -6.71 -4.43 -11.30
CA LEU A 54 -8.10 -4.91 -11.38
C LEU A 54 -9.10 -3.74 -11.49
N SER A 55 -8.82 -2.62 -10.83
CA SER A 55 -9.68 -1.44 -10.89
C SER A 55 -9.69 -0.77 -12.27
N THR A 56 -8.67 -0.93 -13.11
CA THR A 56 -8.65 -0.30 -14.44
C THR A 56 -9.56 -1.02 -15.44
N LEU A 57 -9.88 -2.30 -15.21
CA LEU A 57 -10.79 -3.10 -16.06
C LEU A 57 -12.21 -2.54 -16.10
N THR A 58 -12.63 -1.78 -15.09
CA THR A 58 -13.98 -1.18 -15.01
C THR A 58 -14.01 0.31 -15.36
N ASN A 59 -12.97 0.82 -16.04
CA ASN A 59 -12.92 2.26 -16.36
C ASN A 59 -13.94 2.68 -17.41
N ASP A 60 -14.27 1.80 -18.36
CA ASP A 60 -15.23 2.06 -19.44
C ASP A 60 -16.69 1.78 -19.04
N SER A 61 -16.92 1.37 -17.79
CA SER A 61 -18.27 1.11 -17.26
C SER A 61 -18.95 2.40 -16.78
N ASP A 62 -20.28 2.34 -16.63
CA ASP A 62 -21.09 3.41 -16.03
C ASP A 62 -20.50 3.89 -14.69
N LEU A 63 -20.63 5.20 -14.44
CA LEU A 63 -20.06 5.87 -13.26
C LEU A 63 -20.44 5.15 -11.95
N SER A 64 -21.71 4.75 -11.82
CA SER A 64 -22.23 4.06 -10.63
C SER A 64 -21.54 2.72 -10.40
N ILE A 65 -21.37 1.93 -11.47
CA ILE A 65 -20.71 0.61 -11.41
C ILE A 65 -19.23 0.80 -11.10
N ARG A 66 -18.58 1.77 -11.76
CA ARG A 66 -17.16 2.07 -11.55
C ARG A 66 -16.87 2.47 -10.11
N LEU A 67 -17.70 3.31 -9.51
CA LEU A 67 -17.55 3.73 -8.12
C LEU A 67 -17.80 2.56 -7.16
N PHE A 68 -18.87 1.79 -7.39
CA PHE A 68 -19.19 0.63 -6.56
C PHE A 68 -18.05 -0.40 -6.55
N VAL A 69 -17.52 -0.75 -7.72
CA VAL A 69 -16.40 -1.69 -7.85
C VAL A 69 -15.14 -1.14 -7.16
N LYS A 70 -14.79 0.13 -7.38
CA LYS A 70 -13.63 0.76 -6.70
C LYS A 70 -13.75 0.74 -5.18
N SER A 71 -14.94 1.03 -4.64
CA SER A 71 -15.21 0.96 -3.20
C SER A 71 -15.08 -0.47 -2.68
N MET A 72 -15.64 -1.45 -3.39
CA MET A 72 -15.50 -2.87 -3.04
C MET A 72 -14.03 -3.32 -3.06
N LEU A 73 -13.26 -2.92 -4.07
CA LEU A 73 -11.82 -3.22 -4.15
C LEU A 73 -11.04 -2.59 -3.00
N LEU A 74 -11.39 -1.36 -2.60
CA LEU A 74 -10.75 -0.67 -1.48
C LEU A 74 -11.03 -1.38 -0.15
N ILE A 75 -12.27 -1.82 0.07
CA ILE A 75 -12.64 -2.64 1.25
C ILE A 75 -11.99 -4.03 1.18
N SER A 76 -11.79 -4.59 -0.01
CA SER A 76 -11.13 -5.88 -0.19
C SER A 76 -9.65 -5.85 0.16
N PHE A 77 -8.98 -4.69 0.08
CA PHE A 77 -7.56 -4.54 0.36
C PHE A 77 -7.12 -5.11 1.74
N PRO A 78 -7.71 -4.69 2.89
CA PRO A 78 -7.38 -5.29 4.19
C PRO A 78 -7.75 -6.78 4.27
N ALA A 79 -8.82 -7.23 3.58
CA ALA A 79 -9.20 -8.64 3.56
C ALA A 79 -8.15 -9.50 2.84
N VAL A 80 -7.66 -9.05 1.68
CA VAL A 80 -6.59 -9.72 0.93
C VAL A 80 -5.29 -9.77 1.75
N LEU A 81 -4.93 -8.68 2.43
CA LEU A 81 -3.78 -8.67 3.34
C LEU A 81 -3.94 -9.64 4.52
N TYR A 82 -5.15 -9.80 5.04
CA TYR A 82 -5.45 -10.79 6.08
C TYR A 82 -5.20 -12.21 5.58
N PHE A 83 -5.66 -12.57 4.38
CA PHE A 83 -5.39 -13.87 3.78
C PHE A 83 -3.89 -14.14 3.55
N LEU A 84 -3.12 -13.09 3.25
CA LEU A 84 -1.66 -13.18 3.08
C LEU A 84 -0.88 -13.21 4.39
N LYS A 85 -1.55 -13.30 5.55
CA LYS A 85 -0.94 -13.29 6.89
C LYS A 85 -0.03 -12.08 7.12
N PHE A 86 -0.39 -10.94 6.55
CA PHE A 86 0.35 -9.70 6.70
C PHE A 86 0.33 -9.19 8.14
N TYR A 87 -0.82 -9.30 8.81
CA TYR A 87 -1.03 -8.84 10.18
C TYR A 87 -0.36 -9.76 11.20
N GLU A 88 0.32 -9.16 12.17
CA GLU A 88 0.87 -9.90 13.29
C GLU A 88 -0.20 -10.33 14.28
N LYS A 89 0.09 -11.38 15.05
CA LYS A 89 -0.82 -11.88 16.10
C LYS A 89 -1.20 -10.79 17.11
N ILE A 90 -0.24 -9.92 17.46
CA ILE A 90 -0.44 -8.80 18.39
C ILE A 90 -1.38 -7.75 17.78
N GLU A 91 -1.27 -7.46 16.49
CA GLU A 91 -2.14 -6.51 15.80
C GLU A 91 -3.59 -7.01 15.76
N LEU A 92 -3.78 -8.30 15.44
CA LEU A 92 -5.10 -8.93 15.46
C LEU A 92 -5.72 -8.95 16.86
N GLN A 93 -4.90 -9.15 17.90
CA GLN A 93 -5.35 -9.11 19.28
C GLN A 93 -5.80 -7.70 19.68
N LYS A 94 -5.05 -6.66 19.34
CA LYS A 94 -5.45 -5.26 19.59
C LYS A 94 -6.75 -4.90 18.88
N ILE A 95 -6.94 -5.33 17.64
CA ILE A 95 -8.20 -5.13 16.92
C ILE A 95 -9.35 -5.78 17.69
N LYS A 96 -9.17 -7.03 18.13
CA LYS A 96 -10.18 -7.76 18.92
C LYS A 96 -10.49 -7.07 20.25
N GLU A 97 -9.48 -6.53 20.93
CA GLU A 97 -9.63 -5.76 22.17
C GLU A 97 -10.45 -4.48 21.93
N ILE A 98 -10.15 -3.72 20.87
CA ILE A 98 -10.91 -2.51 20.50
C ILE A 98 -12.40 -2.84 20.24
N PHE A 99 -12.68 -3.90 19.48
CA PHE A 99 -14.06 -4.33 19.23
C PHE A 99 -14.77 -4.80 20.51
N SER A 100 -14.05 -5.42 21.43
CA SER A 100 -14.61 -5.82 22.74
C SER A 100 -14.89 -4.63 23.65
N SER A 101 -14.06 -3.59 23.58
CA SER A 101 -14.22 -2.34 24.35
C SER A 101 -15.41 -1.52 23.85
N ILE A 102 -15.62 -1.46 22.54
CA ILE A 102 -16.79 -0.80 21.92
C ILE A 102 -18.11 -1.49 22.25
N LYS A 103 -18.09 -2.79 22.56
CA LYS A 103 -19.29 -3.56 22.92
C LYS A 103 -19.67 -3.41 24.41
N ARG A 104 -18.87 -2.70 25.20
CA ARG A 104 -19.06 -2.51 26.64
C ARG A 104 -19.61 -1.12 26.94
#